data_AF-A0A2V5UFW1-F1
#
_entry.id   AF-A0A2V5UFW1-F1
#
_cell.length_a   1.000
_cell.length_b   1.000
_cell.length_c   1.000
_cell.angle_alpha   90.00
_cell.angle_beta   90.00
_cell.angle_gamma   90.00
#
_symmetry.space_group_name_H-M   'P 1'
#
loop_
_entity.id
_entity.type
_entity.pdbx_description
1 polymer ?
#
loop_
_entity_poly.entity_id
_entity_poly.type
_entity_poly.pdbx_seq_one_letter_code
_entity_poly.pdbx_strand_id
1 'polypeptide(L)'
;MGLAGCHGIGCQLKHRITVDLRDFIRSLDQAGFLVRVNDSVDWRYEIGRISSGTNRPLLFQNIKGYPNHQVFTGGLLRIPFVALALGMAQDTPRAVVIRTLRERMQQPRTPVMVASGPAAERITVGREVDLHSLPAPWWNETDGGRYIGTWHANLTKDPETGERNAGVYRMQVIGANQTTVSVSPRSHLALQMQKAEQAQRPLEMAVAIGVAEPIVMAAGAAFPYGIDELAVAGGLMGQAVEMVNCRTIALDVPANSEIVLEGVIRPGVRVRDGPYVDYAGIPSVNPKAYLFEVSAITQRDKPIFRGAAVGRPGAEDHQVYALLADLGLVDFHGSRVRQTMQTALLRWRLYRLFQWTGRLGFLKPRWLRASGR
;
A
#
# COMPACT_ATOMS: atom_id res chain seq x y z
N MET A 1 -46.00 36.72 22.56
CA MET A 1 -45.53 36.15 23.84
C MET A 1 -45.26 34.67 23.65
N GLY A 2 -44.03 34.20 23.92
CA GLY A 2 -43.55 32.80 23.94
C GLY A 2 -43.34 32.18 22.55
N LEU A 3 -42.15 31.92 21.97
CA LEU A 3 -40.87 31.28 22.37
C LEU A 3 -40.92 29.77 22.68
N ALA A 4 -40.04 29.04 21.95
CA ALA A 4 -39.43 27.72 22.18
C ALA A 4 -40.28 26.45 21.93
N GLY A 5 -39.81 25.42 21.22
CA GLY A 5 -38.50 25.18 20.62
C GLY A 5 -38.51 23.95 19.68
N CYS A 6 -37.75 24.04 18.59
CA CYS A 6 -37.42 22.91 17.73
C CYS A 6 -36.24 22.14 18.35
N HIS A 7 -36.42 20.85 18.63
CA HIS A 7 -35.33 19.90 18.90
C HIS A 7 -35.63 18.60 18.13
N GLY A 8 -34.66 18.14 17.34
CA GLY A 8 -34.58 16.75 16.88
C GLY A 8 -34.53 16.54 15.36
N ILE A 9 -33.56 17.14 14.65
CA ILE A 9 -33.18 16.64 13.32
C ILE A 9 -32.15 15.53 13.52
N GLY A 10 -32.62 14.28 13.55
CA GLY A 10 -31.78 13.11 13.39
C GLY A 10 -31.32 12.98 11.95
N CYS A 11 -30.26 13.71 11.57
CA CYS A 11 -29.54 13.43 10.34
C CYS A 11 -28.55 12.29 10.63
N GLN A 12 -29.04 11.04 10.60
CA GLN A 12 -28.16 9.89 10.50
C GLN A 12 -27.53 9.93 9.10
N LEU A 13 -26.31 10.45 9.00
CA LEU A 13 -25.45 10.25 7.84
C LEU A 13 -25.35 8.73 7.62
N LYS A 14 -26.05 8.21 6.62
CA LYS A 14 -25.78 6.87 6.09
C LYS A 14 -24.34 6.91 5.57
N HIS A 15 -23.38 6.53 6.39
CA HIS A 15 -21.98 6.42 5.99
C HIS A 15 -21.91 5.37 4.87
N ARG A 16 -21.72 5.85 3.64
CA ARG A 16 -21.51 4.99 2.49
C ARG A 16 -20.15 4.30 2.68
N ILE A 17 -20.12 2.99 2.53
CA ILE A 17 -18.88 2.22 2.57
C ILE A 17 -17.94 2.79 1.50
N THR A 18 -16.71 3.15 1.89
CA THR A 18 -15.69 3.69 0.99
C THR A 18 -15.09 2.56 0.18
N VAL A 19 -15.52 2.45 -1.08
CA VAL A 19 -15.15 1.36 -2.00
C VAL A 19 -14.15 1.81 -3.07
N ASP A 20 -13.80 3.09 -3.04
CA ASP A 20 -12.87 3.80 -3.92
C ASP A 20 -12.00 4.71 -3.03
N LEU A 21 -10.73 4.92 -3.42
CA LEU A 21 -9.86 5.91 -2.80
C LEU A 21 -10.47 7.33 -2.88
N ARG A 22 -11.10 7.69 -4.00
CA ARG A 22 -11.72 9.02 -4.15
C ARG A 22 -12.84 9.25 -3.15
N ASP A 23 -13.64 8.21 -2.87
CA ASP A 23 -14.69 8.25 -1.84
C ASP A 23 -14.09 8.42 -0.45
N PHE A 24 -13.00 7.72 -0.17
CA PHE A 24 -12.30 7.85 1.10
C PHE A 24 -11.73 9.26 1.31
N ILE A 25 -11.08 9.85 0.28
CA ILE A 25 -10.59 11.23 0.33
C ILE A 25 -11.74 12.21 0.59
N ARG A 26 -12.91 12.01 -0.06
CA ARG A 26 -14.12 12.82 0.21
C ARG A 26 -14.61 12.69 1.65
N SER A 27 -14.64 11.47 2.20
CA SER A 27 -15.02 11.24 3.60
C SER A 27 -14.08 11.94 4.58
N LEU A 28 -12.77 11.95 4.30
CA LEU A 28 -11.79 12.69 5.10
C LEU A 28 -11.98 14.20 5.03
N ASP A 29 -12.35 14.72 3.86
CA ASP A 29 -12.62 16.15 3.63
C ASP A 29 -13.89 16.60 4.37
N GLN A 30 -14.99 15.84 4.22
CA GLN A 30 -16.25 16.09 4.91
C GLN A 30 -16.12 16.02 6.44
N ALA A 31 -15.25 15.15 6.94
CA ALA A 31 -14.91 15.04 8.35
C ALA A 31 -13.97 16.16 8.85
N GLY A 32 -13.48 17.04 7.98
CA GLY A 32 -12.56 18.13 8.34
C GLY A 32 -11.13 17.69 8.61
N PHE A 33 -10.75 16.47 8.20
CA PHE A 33 -9.41 15.92 8.42
C PHE A 33 -8.43 16.19 7.27
N LEU A 34 -8.92 16.20 6.03
CA LEU A 34 -8.06 16.41 4.85
C LEU A 34 -7.43 17.80 4.86
N VAL A 35 -6.17 17.88 4.44
CA VAL A 35 -5.51 19.15 4.08
C VAL A 35 -5.21 19.12 2.59
N ARG A 36 -5.70 20.13 1.88
CA ARG A 36 -5.42 20.33 0.46
C ARG A 36 -4.22 21.26 0.32
N VAL A 37 -3.16 20.79 -0.32
CA VAL A 37 -1.95 21.56 -0.59
C VAL A 37 -2.01 22.05 -2.04
N ASN A 38 -2.34 23.34 -2.19
CA ASN A 38 -2.50 24.00 -3.48
C ASN A 38 -1.20 24.64 -3.99
N ASP A 39 -0.26 24.91 -3.08
CA ASP A 39 1.07 25.41 -3.43
C ASP A 39 1.79 24.44 -4.36
N SER A 40 2.62 24.98 -5.25
CA SER A 40 3.43 24.16 -6.16
C SER A 40 4.54 23.46 -5.40
N VAL A 41 4.43 22.14 -5.27
CA VAL A 41 5.39 21.30 -4.53
C VAL A 41 6.26 20.49 -5.48
N ASP A 42 7.52 20.29 -5.09
CA ASP A 42 8.45 19.41 -5.77
C ASP A 42 8.22 17.95 -5.35
N TRP A 43 8.16 17.05 -6.34
CA TRP A 43 8.11 15.61 -6.09
C TRP A 43 9.42 15.09 -5.48
N ARG A 44 10.51 15.83 -5.64
CA ARG A 44 11.83 15.51 -5.11
C ARG A 44 11.94 16.00 -3.66
N TYR A 45 11.89 15.07 -2.71
CA TYR A 45 12.04 15.25 -1.26
C TYR A 45 10.95 16.07 -0.57
N GLU A 46 10.43 17.12 -1.20
CA GLU A 46 9.50 18.07 -0.58
C GLU A 46 8.17 17.41 -0.19
N ILE A 47 7.53 16.64 -1.08
CA ILE A 47 6.32 15.87 -0.72
C ILE A 47 6.57 14.96 0.48
N GLY A 48 7.70 14.24 0.51
CA GLY A 48 8.04 13.32 1.59
C GLY A 48 8.34 14.03 2.91
N ARG A 49 9.03 15.18 2.86
CA ARG A 49 9.32 16.05 4.01
C ARG A 49 8.03 16.63 4.61
N ILE A 50 7.14 17.18 3.79
CA ILE A 50 5.85 17.73 4.24
C ILE A 50 4.99 16.61 4.84
N SER A 51 4.88 15.47 4.16
CA SER A 51 4.10 14.31 4.63
C SER A 51 4.62 13.76 5.96
N SER A 52 5.94 13.73 6.15
CA SER A 52 6.56 13.29 7.40
C SER A 52 6.40 14.30 8.55
N GLY A 53 6.16 15.57 8.24
CA GLY A 53 6.00 16.64 9.23
C GLY A 53 4.63 16.70 9.90
N THR A 54 3.66 15.87 9.49
CA THR A 54 2.26 15.96 9.95
C THR A 54 1.63 14.60 10.23
N ASN A 55 0.57 14.61 11.02
CA ASN A 55 -0.32 13.46 11.26
C ASN A 55 -1.70 13.65 10.57
N ARG A 56 -1.78 14.54 9.57
CA ARG A 56 -3.00 14.80 8.78
C ARG A 56 -2.87 14.18 7.39
N PRO A 57 -3.97 13.69 6.79
CA PRO A 57 -3.99 13.29 5.39
C PRO A 57 -3.77 14.52 4.50
N LEU A 58 -2.91 14.38 3.50
CA LEU A 58 -2.55 15.46 2.59
C LEU A 58 -2.94 15.09 1.16
N LEU A 59 -3.62 16.01 0.46
CA LEU A 59 -3.82 15.93 -0.98
C LEU A 59 -3.08 17.08 -1.65
N PHE A 60 -1.95 16.76 -2.29
CA PHE A 60 -1.16 17.69 -3.08
C PHE A 60 -1.78 17.81 -4.48
N GLN A 61 -2.13 19.03 -4.89
CA GLN A 61 -2.88 19.27 -6.12
C GLN A 61 -2.04 19.91 -7.22
N ASN A 62 -0.84 20.40 -6.90
CA ASN A 62 0.05 21.09 -7.82
C ASN A 62 1.47 20.54 -7.69
N ILE A 63 1.80 19.53 -8.50
CA ILE A 63 3.11 18.89 -8.48
C ILE A 63 3.94 19.43 -9.65
N LYS A 64 5.13 19.98 -9.37
CA LYS A 64 6.01 20.53 -10.40
C LYS A 64 6.30 19.49 -11.49
N GLY A 65 6.00 19.84 -12.74
CA GLY A 65 6.17 18.96 -13.91
C GLY A 65 5.01 17.99 -14.17
N TYR A 66 3.96 17.96 -13.33
CA TYR A 66 2.85 17.02 -13.45
C TYR A 66 1.48 17.72 -13.30
N PRO A 67 1.07 18.60 -14.25
CA PRO A 67 -0.09 19.49 -14.11
C PRO A 67 -1.47 18.80 -14.03
N ASN A 68 -1.54 17.49 -14.28
CA ASN A 68 -2.76 16.69 -14.27
C ASN A 68 -2.75 15.55 -13.23
N HIS A 69 -1.76 15.53 -12.34
CA HIS A 69 -1.68 14.52 -11.29
C HIS A 69 -1.87 15.13 -9.91
N GLN A 70 -2.38 14.31 -9.00
CA GLN A 70 -2.42 14.63 -7.58
C GLN A 70 -1.62 13.58 -6.81
N VAL A 71 -1.16 13.94 -5.61
CA VAL A 71 -0.51 12.98 -4.70
C VAL A 71 -1.28 12.97 -3.38
N PHE A 72 -1.68 11.79 -2.92
CA PHE A 72 -2.35 11.60 -1.64
C PHE A 72 -1.48 10.82 -0.67
N THR A 73 -1.34 11.30 0.57
CA THR A 73 -0.54 10.68 1.63
C THR A 73 -1.24 10.71 2.99
N GLY A 74 -0.88 9.78 3.88
CA GLY A 74 -1.30 9.83 5.28
C GLY A 74 -2.75 9.45 5.56
N GLY A 75 -3.37 8.67 4.68
CA GLY A 75 -4.76 8.23 4.78
C GLY A 75 -5.09 7.43 6.04
N LEU A 76 -4.17 6.62 6.59
CA LEU A 76 -4.41 5.73 7.74
C LEU A 76 -3.57 6.08 8.97
N LEU A 77 -3.20 7.35 9.13
CA LEU A 77 -2.35 7.81 10.25
C LEU A 77 -3.01 7.71 11.64
N ARG A 78 -4.35 7.61 11.71
CA ARG A 78 -5.12 7.65 12.96
C ARG A 78 -6.35 6.75 12.89
N ILE A 79 -6.81 6.26 14.04
CA ILE A 79 -8.01 5.39 14.15
C ILE A 79 -9.27 5.99 13.52
N PRO A 80 -9.61 7.29 13.69
CA PRO A 80 -10.73 7.89 12.97
C PRO A 80 -10.65 7.73 11.45
N PHE A 81 -9.46 7.72 10.88
CA PHE A 81 -9.29 7.57 9.43
C PHE A 81 -9.49 6.12 9.00
N VAL A 82 -9.02 5.16 9.81
CA VAL A 82 -9.32 3.74 9.63
C VAL A 82 -10.83 3.49 9.74
N ALA A 83 -11.52 4.12 10.71
CA ALA A 83 -12.97 4.03 10.85
C ALA A 83 -13.67 4.52 9.58
N LEU A 84 -13.29 5.69 9.06
CA LEU A 84 -13.83 6.23 7.81
C LEU A 84 -13.55 5.32 6.60
N ALA A 85 -12.35 4.73 6.51
CA ALA A 85 -11.98 3.77 5.48
C ALA A 85 -12.80 2.47 5.52
N LEU A 86 -13.45 2.18 6.65
CA LEU A 86 -14.36 1.04 6.82
C LEU A 86 -15.84 1.43 6.71
N GLY A 87 -16.13 2.70 6.36
CA GLY A 87 -17.50 3.24 6.33
C GLY A 87 -18.12 3.41 7.72
N MET A 88 -17.31 3.60 8.76
CA MET A 88 -17.75 3.83 10.14
C MET A 88 -17.67 5.33 10.49
N ALA A 89 -18.37 5.74 11.55
CA ALA A 89 -18.32 7.12 12.03
C ALA A 89 -16.91 7.46 12.59
N GLN A 90 -16.48 8.72 12.41
CA GLN A 90 -15.13 9.17 12.81
C GLN A 90 -14.83 9.08 14.31
N ASP A 91 -15.88 9.11 15.14
CA ASP A 91 -15.82 9.03 16.60
C ASP A 91 -15.97 7.59 17.11
N THR A 92 -16.04 6.60 16.21
CA THR A 92 -16.09 5.18 16.56
C THR A 92 -14.94 4.81 17.50
N PRO A 93 -15.21 4.24 18.69
CA PRO A 93 -14.16 3.84 19.62
C PRO A 93 -13.20 2.82 19.00
N ARG A 94 -11.90 2.94 19.29
CA ARG A 94 -10.85 2.02 18.77
C ARG A 94 -11.20 0.55 18.97
N ALA A 95 -11.70 0.17 20.15
CA ALA A 95 -12.06 -1.21 20.43
C ALA A 95 -13.13 -1.76 19.47
N VAL A 96 -14.09 -0.90 19.08
CA VAL A 96 -15.12 -1.25 18.10
C VAL A 96 -14.52 -1.36 16.71
N VAL A 97 -13.65 -0.43 16.28
CA VAL A 97 -12.94 -0.52 14.99
C VAL A 97 -12.15 -1.83 14.87
N ILE A 98 -11.36 -2.17 15.89
CA ILE A 98 -10.55 -3.41 15.90
C ILE A 98 -11.45 -4.66 15.88
N ARG A 99 -12.56 -4.65 16.64
CA ARG A 99 -13.53 -5.75 16.61
C ARG A 99 -14.14 -5.91 15.22
N THR A 100 -14.59 -4.82 14.60
CA THR A 100 -15.17 -4.84 13.26
C THR A 100 -14.18 -5.33 12.21
N LEU A 101 -12.90 -4.93 12.28
CA LEU A 101 -11.86 -5.47 11.40
C LEU A 101 -11.74 -6.99 11.54
N ARG A 102 -11.68 -7.49 12.78
CA ARG A 102 -11.58 -8.94 13.03
C ARG A 102 -12.78 -9.71 12.48
N GLU A 103 -13.99 -9.22 12.75
CA GLU A 103 -15.23 -9.85 12.27
C GLU A 103 -15.31 -9.85 10.75
N ARG A 104 -15.00 -8.71 10.10
CA ARG A 104 -15.08 -8.57 8.65
C ARG A 104 -14.00 -9.35 7.90
N MET A 105 -12.79 -9.48 8.44
CA MET A 105 -11.74 -10.32 7.86
C MET A 105 -12.12 -11.81 7.85
N GLN A 106 -12.98 -12.25 8.77
CA GLN A 106 -13.50 -13.63 8.81
C GLN A 106 -14.69 -13.86 7.87
N GLN A 107 -15.11 -12.82 7.13
CA GLN A 107 -16.21 -12.89 6.16
C GLN A 107 -15.69 -12.52 4.76
N PRO A 108 -14.72 -13.28 4.21
CA PRO A 108 -14.15 -12.97 2.90
C PRO A 108 -15.26 -12.97 1.83
N ARG A 109 -15.18 -12.03 0.90
CA ARG A 109 -16.11 -11.89 -0.22
C ARG A 109 -15.34 -12.00 -1.52
N THR A 110 -15.50 -13.11 -2.22
CA THR A 110 -14.83 -13.38 -3.49
C THR A 110 -14.95 -12.20 -4.45
N PRO A 111 -13.84 -11.72 -5.04
CA PRO A 111 -13.88 -10.65 -6.02
C PRO A 111 -14.77 -10.99 -7.22
N VAL A 112 -15.39 -9.97 -7.81
CA VAL A 112 -16.29 -10.12 -8.95
C VAL A 112 -15.72 -9.40 -10.17
N MET A 113 -15.78 -10.05 -11.34
CA MET A 113 -15.35 -9.43 -12.58
C MET A 113 -16.43 -8.47 -13.09
N VAL A 114 -16.01 -7.28 -13.52
CA VAL A 114 -16.86 -6.31 -14.21
C VAL A 114 -16.31 -6.03 -15.61
N ALA A 115 -17.18 -5.61 -16.53
CA ALA A 115 -16.81 -5.41 -17.93
C ALA A 115 -15.81 -4.25 -18.13
N SER A 116 -15.91 -3.22 -17.30
CA SER A 116 -15.08 -2.02 -17.37
C SER A 116 -14.99 -1.35 -16.00
N GLY A 117 -13.94 -0.56 -15.79
CA GLY A 117 -13.71 0.23 -14.60
C GLY A 117 -12.84 1.44 -14.92
N PRO A 118 -12.85 2.47 -14.06
CA PRO A 118 -12.15 3.72 -14.34
C PRO A 118 -10.62 3.54 -14.41
N ALA A 119 -10.05 2.48 -13.83
CA ALA A 119 -8.62 2.17 -13.89
C ALA A 119 -8.05 2.06 -15.32
N ALA A 120 -8.91 1.95 -16.35
CA ALA A 120 -8.52 1.83 -17.75
C ALA A 120 -9.00 2.99 -18.65
N GLU A 121 -9.28 4.17 -18.09
CA GLU A 121 -9.67 5.37 -18.87
C GLU A 121 -8.55 5.86 -19.80
N ARG A 122 -7.29 5.78 -19.35
CA ARG A 122 -6.09 6.06 -20.15
C ARG A 122 -5.19 4.85 -20.17
N ILE A 123 -4.64 4.52 -21.33
CA ILE A 123 -3.81 3.35 -21.55
C ILE A 123 -2.56 3.76 -22.34
N THR A 124 -1.39 3.37 -21.85
CA THR A 124 -0.10 3.57 -22.51
C THR A 124 0.63 2.23 -22.53
N VAL A 125 1.12 1.79 -23.68
CA VAL A 125 1.66 0.44 -23.87
C VAL A 125 3.00 0.44 -24.60
N GLY A 126 3.78 -0.62 -24.38
CA GLY A 126 5.01 -0.89 -25.12
C GLY A 126 6.05 0.22 -24.93
N ARG A 127 6.57 0.76 -26.04
CA ARG A 127 7.68 1.73 -26.04
C ARG A 127 7.30 3.11 -25.50
N GLU A 128 6.00 3.42 -25.43
CA GLU A 128 5.52 4.70 -24.90
C GLU A 128 5.46 4.71 -23.36
N VAL A 129 5.66 3.56 -22.72
CA VAL A 129 5.70 3.46 -21.26
C VAL A 129 6.90 4.22 -20.71
N ASP A 130 6.59 5.26 -19.94
CA ASP A 130 7.56 6.01 -19.15
C ASP A 130 7.02 6.23 -17.72
N LEU A 131 7.63 5.57 -16.74
CA LEU A 131 7.36 5.69 -15.32
C LEU A 131 7.68 7.09 -14.79
N HIS A 132 8.54 7.85 -15.47
CA HIS A 132 8.79 9.25 -15.13
C HIS A 132 7.63 10.17 -15.51
N SER A 133 6.64 9.69 -16.27
CA SER A 133 5.37 10.39 -16.50
C SER A 133 4.47 10.44 -15.26
N LEU A 134 4.74 9.60 -14.25
CA LEU A 134 4.03 9.57 -12.97
C LEU A 134 4.78 10.40 -11.92
N PRO A 135 4.08 11.09 -11.00
CA PRO A 135 4.68 11.96 -9.98
C PRO A 135 5.22 11.16 -8.78
N ALA A 136 5.79 9.97 -9.02
CA ALA A 136 6.34 9.11 -7.97
C ALA A 136 7.39 9.88 -7.15
N PRO A 137 7.16 10.15 -5.85
CA PRO A 137 8.07 10.99 -5.09
C PRO A 137 9.43 10.33 -4.86
N TRP A 138 10.44 11.18 -4.72
CA TRP A 138 11.68 10.80 -4.04
C TRP A 138 11.50 11.15 -2.57
N TRP A 139 11.10 10.17 -1.76
CA TRP A 139 10.50 10.43 -0.44
C TRP A 139 11.47 10.99 0.59
N ASN A 140 12.72 10.50 0.60
CA ASN A 140 13.75 10.94 1.51
C ASN A 140 15.05 11.26 0.76
N GLU A 141 15.81 12.23 1.25
CA GLU A 141 17.12 12.61 0.69
C GLU A 141 18.14 11.46 0.73
N THR A 142 17.99 10.53 1.68
CA THR A 142 18.84 9.33 1.79
C THR A 142 18.40 8.18 0.91
N ASP A 143 17.24 8.26 0.26
CA ASP A 143 16.79 7.22 -0.66
C ASP A 143 17.63 7.24 -1.95
N GLY A 144 17.81 6.09 -2.59
CA GLY A 144 18.57 5.95 -3.83
C GLY A 144 17.88 6.49 -5.08
N GLY A 145 16.61 6.91 -4.98
CA GLY A 145 15.83 7.43 -6.10
C GLY A 145 14.34 7.54 -5.78
N ARG A 146 13.52 7.68 -6.82
CA ARG A 146 12.05 7.69 -6.70
C ARG A 146 11.55 6.31 -6.31
N TYR A 147 10.60 6.24 -5.39
CA TYR A 147 9.91 5.00 -5.04
C TYR A 147 8.43 5.11 -5.42
N ILE A 148 8.06 4.30 -6.40
CA ILE A 148 6.68 4.21 -6.91
C ILE A 148 5.84 3.26 -6.04
N GLY A 149 6.47 2.22 -5.51
CA GLY A 149 5.81 1.24 -4.65
C GLY A 149 5.97 1.57 -3.18
N THR A 150 5.21 2.53 -2.64
CA THR A 150 5.18 2.82 -1.19
C THR A 150 3.82 2.62 -0.55
N TRP A 151 2.74 2.66 -1.34
CA TRP A 151 1.38 2.37 -0.88
C TRP A 151 0.51 1.86 -2.05
N HIS A 152 0.48 0.55 -2.25
CA HIS A 152 -0.05 -0.10 -3.45
C HIS A 152 -0.32 -1.58 -3.17
N ALA A 153 -0.88 -2.29 -4.16
CA ALA A 153 -0.98 -3.74 -4.14
C ALA A 153 -0.27 -4.34 -5.37
N ASN A 154 0.69 -5.23 -5.15
CA ASN A 154 1.29 -6.10 -6.17
C ASN A 154 0.43 -7.34 -6.31
N LEU A 155 -0.06 -7.61 -7.52
CA LEU A 155 -0.94 -8.73 -7.83
C LEU A 155 -0.20 -9.71 -8.73
N THR A 156 -0.13 -10.96 -8.29
CA THR A 156 0.50 -12.07 -9.01
C THR A 156 -0.34 -13.34 -8.88
N LYS A 157 -0.08 -14.32 -9.75
CA LYS A 157 -0.66 -15.67 -9.63
C LYS A 157 0.46 -16.69 -9.52
N ASP A 158 0.26 -17.67 -8.65
CA ASP A 158 1.16 -18.81 -8.54
C ASP A 158 1.28 -19.50 -9.90
N PRO A 159 2.50 -19.71 -10.41
CA PRO A 159 2.69 -20.26 -11.74
C PRO A 159 2.28 -21.74 -11.87
N GLU A 160 2.06 -22.45 -10.78
CA GLU A 160 1.63 -23.85 -10.76
C GLU A 160 0.14 -23.98 -10.40
N THR A 161 -0.31 -23.27 -9.35
CA THR A 161 -1.67 -23.43 -8.82
C THR A 161 -2.66 -22.41 -9.36
N GLY A 162 -2.18 -21.28 -9.90
CA GLY A 162 -3.03 -20.15 -10.31
C GLY A 162 -3.58 -19.33 -9.14
N GLU A 163 -3.22 -19.65 -7.89
CA GLU A 163 -3.66 -18.93 -6.69
C GLU A 163 -3.15 -17.49 -6.71
N ARG A 164 -4.03 -16.54 -6.40
CA ARG A 164 -3.70 -15.12 -6.34
C ARG A 164 -2.85 -14.82 -5.11
N ASN A 165 -1.90 -13.90 -5.27
CA ASN A 165 -1.27 -13.18 -4.17
C ASN A 165 -1.49 -11.67 -4.39
N ALA A 166 -1.93 -10.96 -3.35
CA ALA A 166 -1.86 -9.51 -3.29
C ALA A 166 -0.95 -9.09 -2.13
N GLY A 167 0.17 -8.44 -2.44
CA GLY A 167 1.17 -8.02 -1.46
C GLY A 167 1.55 -6.54 -1.56
N VAL A 168 2.35 -6.06 -0.60
CA VAL A 168 2.95 -4.72 -0.64
C VAL A 168 4.47 -4.85 -0.61
N TYR A 169 5.13 -4.57 -1.72
CA TYR A 169 6.59 -4.70 -1.85
C TYR A 169 7.20 -3.40 -2.34
N ARG A 170 8.27 -2.92 -1.71
CA ARG A 170 8.84 -1.63 -2.12
C ARG A 170 9.42 -1.70 -3.54
N MET A 171 9.19 -0.65 -4.33
CA MET A 171 9.60 -0.58 -5.74
C MET A 171 10.28 0.77 -6.03
N GLN A 172 11.58 0.72 -6.32
CA GLN A 172 12.39 1.85 -6.78
C GLN A 172 12.29 1.95 -8.30
N VAL A 173 12.08 3.16 -8.83
CA VAL A 173 12.19 3.42 -10.28
C VAL A 173 13.66 3.46 -10.66
N ILE A 174 14.07 2.60 -11.61
CA ILE A 174 15.47 2.46 -12.07
C ILE A 174 15.64 2.68 -13.58
N GLY A 175 14.55 2.94 -14.30
CA GLY A 175 14.55 3.30 -15.71
C GLY A 175 13.15 3.70 -16.18
N ALA A 176 13.03 4.05 -17.47
CA ALA A 176 11.75 4.49 -18.05
C ALA A 176 10.63 3.46 -17.89
N ASN A 177 10.91 2.16 -18.01
CA ASN A 177 9.91 1.11 -17.82
C ASN A 177 10.34 0.03 -16.81
N GLN A 178 11.28 0.36 -15.92
CA GLN A 178 11.89 -0.61 -15.02
C GLN A 178 11.81 -0.17 -13.56
N THR A 179 11.39 -1.09 -12.70
CA THR A 179 11.46 -0.93 -11.25
C THR A 179 12.12 -2.12 -10.58
N THR A 180 12.62 -1.89 -9.38
CA THR A 180 12.92 -2.99 -8.46
C THR A 180 11.62 -3.56 -7.90
N VAL A 181 11.69 -4.78 -7.39
CA VAL A 181 10.69 -5.36 -6.46
C VAL A 181 11.47 -5.99 -5.32
N SER A 182 11.51 -5.30 -4.18
CA SER A 182 12.26 -5.78 -3.02
C SER A 182 11.32 -6.51 -2.06
N VAL A 183 11.52 -7.82 -1.95
CA VAL A 183 10.72 -8.71 -1.13
C VAL A 183 11.52 -9.35 0.00
N SER A 184 10.81 -9.86 1.01
CA SER A 184 11.36 -10.85 1.93
C SER A 184 11.44 -12.23 1.27
N PRO A 185 12.48 -13.04 1.52
CA PRO A 185 12.57 -14.42 1.02
C PRO A 185 11.41 -15.34 1.44
N ARG A 186 10.65 -14.97 2.48
CA ARG A 186 9.48 -15.74 2.97
C ARG A 186 8.14 -15.20 2.48
N SER A 187 8.14 -14.15 1.67
CA SER A 187 6.90 -13.60 1.13
C SER A 187 6.28 -14.52 0.08
N HIS A 188 4.96 -14.44 -0.09
CA HIS A 188 4.24 -15.19 -1.12
C HIS A 188 4.80 -14.90 -2.52
N LEU A 189 5.12 -13.64 -2.84
CA LEU A 189 5.77 -13.29 -4.11
C LEU A 189 7.15 -13.97 -4.29
N ALA A 190 7.96 -14.07 -3.24
CA ALA A 190 9.25 -14.77 -3.33
C ALA A 190 9.07 -16.27 -3.65
N LEU A 191 8.06 -16.91 -3.05
CA LEU A 191 7.72 -18.32 -3.32
C LEU A 191 7.24 -18.51 -4.77
N GLN A 192 6.32 -17.65 -5.22
CA GLN A 192 5.83 -17.69 -6.61
C GLN A 192 6.97 -17.44 -7.61
N MET A 193 7.88 -16.51 -7.30
CA MET A 193 9.03 -16.24 -8.14
C MET A 193 10.01 -17.42 -8.17
N GLN A 194 10.24 -18.10 -7.04
CA GLN A 194 11.08 -19.31 -7.01
C GLN A 194 10.54 -20.38 -7.96
N LYS A 195 9.24 -20.63 -7.95
CA LYS A 195 8.57 -21.57 -8.88
C LYS A 195 8.70 -21.11 -10.34
N ALA A 196 8.50 -19.82 -10.61
CA ALA A 196 8.65 -19.25 -11.94
C ALA A 196 10.09 -19.40 -12.47
N GLU A 197 11.10 -19.24 -11.61
CA GLU A 197 12.51 -19.45 -11.95
C GLU A 197 12.83 -20.92 -12.23
N GLN A 198 12.28 -21.85 -11.45
CA GLN A 198 12.40 -23.29 -11.72
C GLN A 198 11.79 -23.68 -13.06
N ALA A 199 10.65 -23.07 -13.40
CA ALA A 199 9.99 -23.23 -14.70
C ALA A 199 10.60 -22.39 -15.83
N GLN A 200 11.67 -21.63 -15.55
CA GLN A 200 12.34 -20.74 -16.51
C GLN A 200 11.40 -19.77 -17.26
N ARG A 201 10.33 -19.34 -16.61
CA ARG A 201 9.33 -18.45 -17.21
C ARG A 201 9.19 -17.14 -16.43
N PRO A 202 8.88 -16.02 -17.10
CA PRO A 202 8.53 -14.79 -16.40
C PRO A 202 7.31 -14.97 -15.50
N LEU A 203 7.30 -14.23 -14.39
CA LEU A 203 6.14 -14.11 -13.52
C LEU A 203 5.41 -12.81 -13.89
N GLU A 204 4.18 -12.91 -14.38
CA GLU A 204 3.34 -11.74 -14.62
C GLU A 204 3.02 -11.06 -13.28
N MET A 205 3.06 -9.72 -13.28
CA MET A 205 2.68 -8.92 -12.12
C MET A 205 1.95 -7.66 -12.56
N ALA A 206 0.88 -7.33 -11.84
CA ALA A 206 0.26 -6.01 -11.88
C ALA A 206 0.55 -5.24 -10.59
N VAL A 207 0.64 -3.92 -10.68
CA VAL A 207 0.85 -3.02 -9.55
C VAL A 207 -0.30 -2.02 -9.53
N ALA A 208 -1.23 -2.17 -8.58
CA ALA A 208 -2.37 -1.30 -8.43
C ALA A 208 -2.08 -0.22 -7.37
N ILE A 209 -1.99 1.04 -7.81
CA ILE A 209 -1.74 2.23 -6.99
C ILE A 209 -3.03 3.03 -6.86
N GLY A 210 -3.30 3.53 -5.66
CA GLY A 210 -4.54 4.25 -5.37
C GLY A 210 -5.77 3.37 -5.35
N VAL A 211 -5.64 2.16 -4.78
CA VAL A 211 -6.76 1.27 -4.48
C VAL A 211 -7.50 1.72 -3.21
N ALA A 212 -8.68 1.16 -2.95
CA ALA A 212 -9.37 1.36 -1.67
C ALA A 212 -8.47 0.92 -0.50
N GLU A 213 -8.43 1.70 0.58
CA GLU A 213 -7.53 1.45 1.72
C GLU A 213 -7.66 0.04 2.34
N PRO A 214 -8.86 -0.59 2.41
CA PRO A 214 -8.99 -1.98 2.84
C PRO A 214 -8.20 -3.00 2.02
N ILE A 215 -7.94 -2.74 0.74
CA ILE A 215 -7.13 -3.61 -0.12
C ILE A 215 -5.66 -3.58 0.35
N VAL A 216 -5.10 -2.40 0.63
CA VAL A 216 -3.72 -2.30 1.14
C VAL A 216 -3.61 -2.88 2.56
N MET A 217 -4.63 -2.69 3.41
CA MET A 217 -4.67 -3.31 4.73
C MET A 217 -4.64 -4.85 4.66
N ALA A 218 -5.38 -5.45 3.72
CA ALA A 218 -5.38 -6.89 3.51
C ALA A 218 -4.07 -7.38 2.87
N ALA A 219 -3.58 -6.70 1.83
CA ALA A 219 -2.34 -7.06 1.12
C ALA A 219 -1.08 -6.93 2.00
N GLY A 220 -1.11 -6.06 3.01
CA GLY A 220 -0.04 -5.90 3.99
C GLY A 220 -0.09 -6.88 5.17
N ALA A 221 -1.14 -7.69 5.28
CA ALA A 221 -1.33 -8.62 6.38
C ALA A 221 -0.60 -9.95 6.16
N ALA A 222 -0.05 -10.53 7.23
CA ALA A 222 0.66 -11.80 7.19
C ALA A 222 -0.30 -13.00 7.22
N PHE A 223 -1.13 -13.16 6.19
CA PHE A 223 -1.98 -14.33 6.04
C PHE A 223 -1.16 -15.58 5.63
N PRO A 224 -1.64 -16.80 5.93
CA PRO A 224 -1.09 -18.01 5.36
C PRO A 224 -1.18 -18.02 3.83
N TYR A 225 -0.27 -18.75 3.18
CA TYR A 225 -0.31 -18.97 1.73
C TYR A 225 -1.64 -19.58 1.28
N GLY A 226 -2.18 -19.11 0.16
CA GLY A 226 -3.45 -19.56 -0.41
C GLY A 226 -4.69 -18.78 0.04
N ILE A 227 -4.56 -17.85 1.00
CA ILE A 227 -5.63 -16.90 1.32
C ILE A 227 -5.66 -15.78 0.28
N ASP A 228 -6.79 -15.58 -0.38
CA ASP A 228 -7.00 -14.46 -1.32
C ASP A 228 -7.21 -13.15 -0.53
N GLU A 229 -6.17 -12.30 -0.49
CA GLU A 229 -6.23 -11.04 0.25
C GLU A 229 -7.29 -10.08 -0.32
N LEU A 230 -7.64 -10.17 -1.60
CA LEU A 230 -8.73 -9.38 -2.17
C LEU A 230 -10.10 -9.83 -1.68
N ALA A 231 -10.28 -11.13 -1.41
CA ALA A 231 -11.50 -11.63 -0.80
C ALA A 231 -11.64 -11.11 0.65
N VAL A 232 -10.53 -11.09 1.40
CA VAL A 232 -10.49 -10.50 2.74
C VAL A 232 -10.78 -8.99 2.69
N ALA A 233 -10.20 -8.27 1.72
CA ALA A 233 -10.50 -6.86 1.49
C ALA A 233 -12.00 -6.64 1.20
N GLY A 234 -12.62 -7.52 0.42
CA GLY A 234 -14.06 -7.50 0.19
C GLY A 234 -14.87 -7.69 1.48
N GLY A 235 -14.41 -8.55 2.39
CA GLY A 235 -14.95 -8.68 3.74
C GLY A 235 -14.87 -7.37 4.54
N LEU A 236 -13.68 -6.75 4.57
CA LEU A 236 -13.43 -5.45 5.21
C LEU A 236 -14.33 -4.33 4.66
N MET A 237 -14.53 -4.33 3.35
CA MET A 237 -15.42 -3.41 2.65
C MET A 237 -16.90 -3.78 2.79
N GLY A 238 -17.26 -4.96 3.29
CA GLY A 238 -18.64 -5.43 3.34
C GLY A 238 -19.27 -5.66 1.96
N GLN A 239 -18.48 -5.66 0.88
CA GLN A 239 -18.87 -5.98 -0.48
C GLN A 239 -17.68 -6.51 -1.28
N ALA A 240 -17.91 -7.34 -2.30
CA ALA A 240 -16.84 -7.89 -3.13
C ALA A 240 -16.02 -6.78 -3.80
N VAL A 241 -14.72 -7.02 -3.99
CA VAL A 241 -13.87 -6.15 -4.81
C VAL A 241 -14.25 -6.37 -6.27
N GLU A 242 -14.60 -5.30 -6.97
CA GLU A 242 -14.81 -5.31 -8.42
C GLU A 242 -13.47 -5.33 -9.13
N MET A 243 -13.31 -6.23 -10.09
CA MET A 243 -12.06 -6.50 -10.79
C MET A 243 -12.24 -6.31 -12.30
N VAL A 244 -11.19 -5.85 -12.97
CA VAL A 244 -11.09 -5.76 -14.43
C VAL A 244 -9.83 -6.48 -14.91
N ASN A 245 -9.89 -7.01 -16.13
CA ASN A 245 -8.72 -7.63 -16.75
C ASN A 245 -7.64 -6.59 -17.06
N CYS A 246 -6.39 -6.97 -16.82
CA CYS A 246 -5.23 -6.28 -17.37
C CYS A 246 -5.27 -6.28 -18.92
N ARG A 247 -4.53 -5.35 -19.52
CA ARG A 247 -4.50 -5.13 -20.97
C ARG A 247 -3.41 -5.92 -21.68
N THR A 248 -2.30 -6.21 -21.00
CA THR A 248 -1.08 -6.80 -21.58
C THR A 248 -0.61 -8.09 -20.92
N ILE A 249 -1.23 -8.49 -19.81
CA ILE A 249 -0.90 -9.71 -19.05
C ILE A 249 -2.19 -10.44 -18.61
N ALA A 250 -2.10 -11.74 -18.29
CA ALA A 250 -3.24 -12.57 -17.91
C ALA A 250 -3.64 -12.45 -16.41
N LEU A 251 -3.64 -11.21 -15.91
CA LEU A 251 -4.04 -10.86 -14.54
C LEU A 251 -5.28 -9.96 -14.51
N ASP A 252 -5.79 -9.78 -13.31
CA ASP A 252 -6.94 -8.94 -12.99
C ASP A 252 -6.57 -7.98 -11.84
N VAL A 253 -7.12 -6.77 -11.88
CA VAL A 253 -6.83 -5.67 -10.93
C VAL A 253 -8.12 -5.01 -10.43
N PRO A 254 -8.11 -4.37 -9.25
CA PRO A 254 -9.28 -3.63 -8.76
C PRO A 254 -9.72 -2.56 -9.76
N ALA A 255 -11.00 -2.60 -10.14
CA ALA A 255 -11.60 -1.75 -11.17
C ALA A 255 -11.43 -0.24 -10.91
N ASN A 256 -11.38 0.14 -9.63
CA ASN A 256 -11.29 1.52 -9.15
C ASN A 256 -9.86 1.99 -8.83
N SER A 257 -8.83 1.23 -9.24
CA SER A 257 -7.43 1.67 -9.07
C SER A 257 -7.17 3.00 -9.79
N GLU A 258 -6.40 3.91 -9.18
CA GLU A 258 -6.03 5.17 -9.83
C GLU A 258 -5.01 4.97 -10.97
N ILE A 259 -4.01 4.12 -10.72
CA ILE A 259 -2.94 3.80 -11.66
C ILE A 259 -2.65 2.29 -11.55
N VAL A 260 -2.47 1.62 -12.68
CA VAL A 260 -2.07 0.23 -12.79
C VAL A 260 -0.82 0.14 -13.66
N LEU A 261 0.21 -0.54 -13.16
CA LEU A 261 1.37 -0.94 -13.95
C LEU A 261 1.25 -2.43 -14.26
N GLU A 262 1.39 -2.80 -15.51
CA GLU A 262 1.34 -4.20 -15.94
C GLU A 262 2.69 -4.60 -16.52
N GLY A 263 3.11 -5.83 -16.29
CA GLY A 263 4.35 -6.32 -16.84
C GLY A 263 4.78 -7.66 -16.28
N VAL A 264 6.09 -7.90 -16.31
CA VAL A 264 6.67 -9.16 -15.88
C VAL A 264 7.88 -8.96 -14.98
N ILE A 265 8.06 -9.87 -14.03
CA ILE A 265 9.30 -10.03 -13.29
C ILE A 265 10.19 -11.00 -14.05
N ARG A 266 11.40 -10.57 -14.43
CA ARG A 266 12.34 -11.41 -15.18
C ARG A 266 12.92 -12.52 -14.29
N PRO A 267 12.88 -13.79 -14.72
CA PRO A 267 13.49 -14.89 -13.97
C PRO A 267 15.02 -14.78 -14.02
N GLY A 268 15.68 -15.07 -12.90
CA GLY A 268 17.14 -15.05 -12.79
C GLY A 268 17.79 -13.66 -12.78
N VAL A 269 17.05 -12.59 -13.04
CA VAL A 269 17.58 -11.22 -13.01
C VAL A 269 17.43 -10.64 -11.61
N ARG A 270 18.51 -10.03 -11.10
CA ARG A 270 18.53 -9.33 -9.82
C ARG A 270 19.14 -7.96 -10.00
N VAL A 271 18.57 -6.98 -9.30
CA VAL A 271 18.99 -5.58 -9.32
C VAL A 271 19.15 -5.06 -7.90
N ARG A 272 19.93 -3.99 -7.76
CA ARG A 272 20.11 -3.31 -6.48
C ARG A 272 18.94 -2.37 -6.24
N ASP A 273 18.33 -2.51 -5.06
CA ASP A 273 17.31 -1.61 -4.53
C ASP A 273 17.88 -0.84 -3.33
N GLY A 274 17.68 0.47 -3.34
CA GLY A 274 18.06 1.36 -2.27
C GLY A 274 19.42 2.05 -2.41
N PRO A 275 19.83 2.85 -1.40
CA PRO A 275 19.27 2.90 -0.05
C PRO A 275 17.78 3.32 0.02
N TYR A 276 17.05 2.81 1.00
CA TYR A 276 15.66 3.20 1.29
C TYR A 276 15.45 3.31 2.79
N VAL A 277 14.90 4.41 3.27
CA VAL A 277 14.51 4.52 4.69
C VAL A 277 13.27 3.66 4.92
N ASP A 278 13.43 2.52 5.59
CA ASP A 278 12.32 1.62 5.88
C ASP A 278 11.70 1.87 7.28
N TYR A 279 10.75 1.02 7.68
CA TYR A 279 10.07 1.07 8.97
C TYR A 279 11.02 1.12 10.17
N ALA A 280 12.25 0.59 10.08
CA ALA A 280 13.23 0.66 11.16
C ALA A 280 13.83 2.08 11.34
N GLY A 281 13.49 3.02 10.45
CA GLY A 281 13.96 4.39 10.47
C GLY A 281 15.45 4.50 10.20
N ILE A 282 16.01 3.56 9.44
CA ILE A 282 17.39 3.58 8.94
C ILE A 282 17.40 3.20 7.46
N PRO A 283 18.31 3.75 6.65
CA PRO A 283 18.45 3.34 5.26
C PRO A 283 18.90 1.89 5.13
N SER A 284 18.25 1.11 4.27
CA SER A 284 18.62 -0.27 3.93
C SER A 284 18.75 -0.47 2.42
N VAL A 285 19.66 -1.37 2.03
CA VAL A 285 19.88 -1.76 0.63
C VAL A 285 19.53 -3.24 0.47
N ASN A 286 18.73 -3.56 -0.54
CA ASN A 286 18.54 -4.94 -0.98
C ASN A 286 19.37 -5.16 -2.26
N PRO A 287 20.49 -5.91 -2.20
CA PRO A 287 21.35 -6.12 -3.36
C PRO A 287 20.78 -7.13 -4.36
N LYS A 288 19.70 -7.83 -4.01
CA LYS A 288 19.11 -8.92 -4.80
C LYS A 288 17.59 -8.72 -4.95
N ALA A 289 17.13 -7.50 -5.20
CA ALA A 289 15.75 -7.25 -5.56
C ALA A 289 15.47 -7.83 -6.96
N TYR A 290 14.22 -8.14 -7.25
CA TYR A 290 13.83 -8.55 -8.60
C TYR A 290 13.71 -7.34 -9.53
N LEU A 291 13.89 -7.57 -10.83
CA LEU A 291 13.62 -6.58 -11.87
C LEU A 291 12.19 -6.79 -12.39
N PHE A 292 11.35 -5.76 -12.25
CA PHE A 292 10.04 -5.70 -12.89
C PHE A 292 10.10 -4.77 -14.09
N GLU A 293 9.63 -5.27 -15.22
CA GLU A 293 9.55 -4.51 -16.47
C GLU A 293 8.11 -4.26 -16.83
N VAL A 294 7.78 -2.99 -16.96
CA VAL A 294 6.44 -2.51 -17.23
C VAL A 294 6.21 -2.51 -18.75
N SER A 295 5.15 -3.20 -19.17
CA SER A 295 4.66 -3.23 -20.54
C SER A 295 3.46 -2.32 -20.76
N ALA A 296 2.73 -1.95 -19.71
CA ALA A 296 1.64 -1.00 -19.80
C ALA A 296 1.46 -0.17 -18.52
N ILE A 297 0.97 1.05 -18.70
CA ILE A 297 0.41 1.89 -17.63
C ILE A 297 -1.04 2.16 -18.01
N THR A 298 -1.98 1.76 -17.16
CA THR A 298 -3.37 2.22 -17.25
C THR A 298 -3.69 3.11 -16.07
N GLN A 299 -4.54 4.11 -16.26
CA GLN A 299 -4.87 5.05 -15.20
C GLN A 299 -6.20 5.73 -15.44
N ARG A 300 -6.77 6.25 -14.36
CA ARG A 300 -7.91 7.17 -14.41
C ARG A 300 -7.53 8.50 -15.03
N ASP A 301 -8.52 9.26 -15.48
CA ASP A 301 -8.39 10.68 -15.73
C ASP A 301 -8.12 11.42 -14.40
N LYS A 302 -7.15 12.36 -14.47
CA LYS A 302 -6.61 13.11 -13.33
C LYS A 302 -6.25 12.17 -12.16
N PRO A 303 -5.29 11.26 -12.37
CA PRO A 303 -5.00 10.19 -11.42
C PRO A 303 -4.42 10.75 -10.12
N ILE A 304 -4.80 10.11 -9.02
CA ILE A 304 -4.27 10.37 -7.68
C ILE A 304 -3.20 9.31 -7.37
N PHE A 305 -1.93 9.72 -7.41
CA PHE A 305 -0.85 8.88 -6.93
C PHE A 305 -0.94 8.75 -5.41
N ARG A 306 -1.22 7.54 -4.93
CA ARG A 306 -1.23 7.23 -3.50
C ARG A 306 0.13 6.69 -3.08
N GLY A 307 0.76 7.34 -2.11
CA GLY A 307 2.03 6.90 -1.53
C GLY A 307 2.12 7.16 -0.04
N ALA A 308 3.20 6.69 0.57
CA ALA A 308 3.48 6.88 2.00
C ALA A 308 4.94 7.27 2.23
N ALA A 309 5.14 8.34 3.02
CA ALA A 309 6.43 8.70 3.58
C ALA A 309 6.66 7.90 4.87
N VAL A 310 7.58 6.94 4.82
CA VAL A 310 7.86 6.01 5.93
C VAL A 310 9.15 6.39 6.68
N GLY A 311 9.46 5.66 7.74
CA GLY A 311 10.74 5.77 8.45
C GLY A 311 10.72 6.68 9.67
N ARG A 312 9.76 7.60 9.81
CA ARG A 312 9.56 8.31 11.07
C ARG A 312 8.82 7.43 12.09
N PRO A 313 9.12 7.55 13.40
CA PRO A 313 8.30 6.91 14.43
C PRO A 313 6.83 7.34 14.32
N GLY A 314 5.95 6.34 14.14
CA GLY A 314 4.52 6.55 14.05
C GLY A 314 4.04 6.99 12.67
N ALA A 315 4.89 6.84 11.65
CA ALA A 315 4.51 6.87 10.25
C ALA A 315 3.38 5.88 9.93
N GLU A 316 2.82 6.03 8.73
CA GLU A 316 1.61 5.34 8.32
C GLU A 316 1.74 3.80 8.34
N ASP A 317 2.89 3.28 7.89
CA ASP A 317 3.26 1.87 7.98
C ASP A 317 3.20 1.34 9.41
N HIS A 318 3.72 2.09 10.40
CA HIS A 318 3.62 1.69 11.80
C HIS A 318 2.18 1.69 12.34
N GLN A 319 1.31 2.57 11.83
CA GLN A 319 -0.10 2.58 12.23
C GLN A 319 -0.82 1.33 11.74
N VAL A 320 -0.57 0.96 10.48
CA VAL A 320 -1.09 -0.30 9.90
C VAL A 320 -0.49 -1.51 10.62
N TYR A 321 0.82 -1.54 10.90
CA TYR A 321 1.41 -2.62 11.67
C TYR A 321 0.85 -2.73 13.09
N ALA A 322 0.55 -1.62 13.75
CA ALA A 322 -0.11 -1.64 15.06
C ALA A 322 -1.53 -2.24 14.97
N LEU A 323 -2.28 -1.89 13.92
CA LEU A 323 -3.59 -2.47 13.63
C LEU A 323 -3.51 -3.98 13.40
N LEU A 324 -2.60 -4.41 12.52
CA LEU A 324 -2.39 -5.82 12.20
C LEU A 324 -1.85 -6.60 13.41
N ALA A 325 -1.05 -5.96 14.27
CA ALA A 325 -0.59 -6.54 15.52
C ALA A 325 -1.75 -6.80 16.50
N ASP A 326 -2.76 -5.93 16.57
CA ASP A 326 -3.99 -6.16 17.34
C ASP A 326 -4.82 -7.34 16.78
N LEU A 327 -4.62 -7.68 15.50
CA LEU A 327 -5.28 -8.80 14.81
C LEU A 327 -4.44 -10.09 14.79
N GLY A 328 -3.16 -10.04 15.19
CA GLY A 328 -2.24 -11.18 15.11
C GLY A 328 -1.71 -11.47 13.70
N LEU A 329 -1.75 -10.48 12.81
CA LEU A 329 -1.43 -10.60 11.38
C LEU A 329 -0.15 -9.85 10.98
N VAL A 330 0.86 -9.82 11.87
CA VAL A 330 2.18 -9.22 11.59
C VAL A 330 3.28 -10.27 11.64
N ASP A 331 4.17 -10.23 10.64
CA ASP A 331 5.40 -11.00 10.62
C ASP A 331 6.58 -10.12 10.20
N PHE A 332 7.57 -9.98 11.08
CA PHE A 332 8.82 -9.25 10.84
C PHE A 332 10.01 -10.18 10.57
N HIS A 333 9.73 -11.46 10.30
CA HIS A 333 10.68 -12.48 9.84
C HIS A 333 11.92 -12.71 10.73
N GLY A 334 11.72 -12.66 12.06
CA GLY A 334 12.77 -12.83 13.08
C GLY A 334 12.59 -14.06 13.98
N SER A 335 13.30 -14.08 15.11
CA SER A 335 13.05 -15.07 16.16
C SER A 335 11.70 -14.81 16.83
N ARG A 336 11.06 -15.86 17.35
CA ARG A 336 9.77 -15.75 18.07
C ARG A 336 9.80 -14.71 19.19
N VAL A 337 10.88 -14.68 19.98
CA VAL A 337 11.08 -13.70 21.07
C VAL A 337 11.06 -12.26 20.55
N ARG A 338 11.77 -12.01 19.45
CA ARG A 338 11.82 -10.67 18.84
C ARG A 338 10.46 -10.27 18.28
N GLN A 339 9.76 -11.20 17.63
CA GLN A 339 8.42 -10.98 17.10
C GLN A 339 7.44 -10.63 18.23
N THR A 340 7.41 -11.39 19.32
CA THR A 340 6.55 -11.11 20.48
C THR A 340 6.81 -9.72 21.07
N MET A 341 8.09 -9.35 21.24
CA MET A 341 8.46 -8.02 21.72
C MET A 341 8.02 -6.91 20.75
N GLN A 342 8.29 -7.06 19.46
CA GLN A 342 7.91 -6.07 18.44
C GLN A 342 6.39 -5.89 18.35
N THR A 343 5.63 -6.97 18.39
CA THR A 343 4.17 -6.95 18.44
C THR A 343 3.67 -6.21 19.67
N ALA A 344 4.23 -6.46 20.86
CA ALA A 344 3.86 -5.74 22.08
C ALA A 344 4.15 -4.23 21.97
N LEU A 345 5.33 -3.84 21.47
CA LEU A 345 5.71 -2.44 21.27
C LEU A 345 4.78 -1.72 20.30
N LEU A 346 4.34 -2.38 19.22
CA LEU A 346 3.39 -1.84 18.26
C LEU A 346 2.00 -1.64 18.88
N ARG A 347 1.49 -2.63 19.63
CA ARG A 347 0.19 -2.54 20.34
C ARG A 347 0.17 -1.37 21.33
N TRP A 348 1.27 -1.18 22.05
CA TRP A 348 1.48 -0.05 22.97
C TRP A 348 1.91 1.26 22.28
N ARG A 349 2.03 1.27 20.95
CA ARG A 349 2.40 2.44 20.13
C ARG A 349 3.76 3.05 20.52
N LEU A 350 4.67 2.24 21.06
CA LEU A 350 6.03 2.61 21.43
C LEU A 350 6.97 2.59 20.22
N TYR A 351 6.65 3.38 19.20
CA TYR A 351 7.28 3.30 17.87
C TYR A 351 8.79 3.54 17.86
N ARG A 352 9.32 4.40 18.73
CA ARG A 352 10.76 4.64 18.84
C ARG A 352 11.50 3.39 19.33
N LEU A 353 10.95 2.72 20.35
CA LEU A 353 11.48 1.46 20.85
C LEU A 353 11.34 0.36 19.80
N PHE A 354 10.21 0.28 19.10
CA PHE A 354 10.01 -0.63 17.98
C PHE A 354 11.12 -0.46 16.92
N GLN A 355 11.38 0.76 16.47
CA GLN A 355 12.48 1.05 15.53
C GLN A 355 13.84 0.62 16.07
N TRP A 356 14.12 0.92 17.34
CA TRP A 356 15.37 0.52 17.98
C TRP A 356 15.59 -1.00 17.93
N THR A 357 14.54 -1.79 18.19
CA THR A 357 14.61 -3.25 18.05
C THR A 357 14.81 -3.70 16.60
N GLY A 358 14.30 -2.94 15.62
CA GLY A 358 14.54 -3.13 14.19
C GLY A 358 16.03 -3.02 13.85
N ARG A 359 16.67 -1.94 14.33
CA ARG A 359 18.10 -1.63 14.10
C ARG A 359 19.05 -2.71 14.63
N LEU A 360 18.74 -3.32 15.77
CA LEU A 360 19.54 -4.42 16.34
C LEU A 360 19.66 -5.63 15.40
N GLY A 361 18.66 -5.89 14.56
CA GLY A 361 18.73 -6.96 13.56
C GLY A 361 19.73 -6.68 12.43
N PHE A 362 19.92 -5.42 12.08
CA PHE A 362 20.87 -4.99 11.05
C PHE A 362 22.32 -4.97 11.55
N LEU A 363 22.52 -4.83 12.86
CA LEU A 363 23.84 -4.84 13.53
C LEU A 363 24.47 -6.23 13.67
N LYS A 364 23.83 -7.31 13.21
CA LYS A 364 24.48 -8.64 13.20
C LYS A 364 25.75 -8.60 12.31
N PRO A 365 26.93 -8.95 12.86
CA PRO A 365 28.19 -8.99 12.12
C PRO A 365 28.09 -9.83 10.83
N ARG A 366 28.82 -9.43 9.76
CA ARG A 366 28.80 -10.10 8.44
C ARG A 366 29.04 -11.62 8.51
N TRP A 367 29.81 -12.10 9.48
CA TRP A 367 30.15 -13.51 9.69
C TRP A 367 28.95 -14.38 10.13
N LEU A 368 27.91 -13.80 10.71
CA LEU A 368 26.70 -14.51 11.17
C LEU A 368 25.62 -14.64 10.08
N ARG A 369 25.80 -14.04 8.89
CA ARG A 369 24.86 -14.12 7.77
C ARG A 369 25.14 -15.30 6.82
N ALA A 370 26.25 -16.03 7.01
CA ALA A 370 26.70 -17.08 6.10
C ALA A 370 26.22 -18.51 6.45
N SER A 371 25.52 -18.71 7.59
CA SER A 371 25.16 -20.04 8.10
C SER A 371 23.66 -20.34 8.02
N GLY A 372 23.12 -20.29 6.82
CA GLY A 372 21.75 -20.74 6.52
C GLY A 372 21.66 -21.05 5.03
N ARG A 373 22.35 -22.13 4.63
CA ARG A 373 22.11 -22.80 3.35
C ARG A 373 20.89 -23.70 3.49
#